data_AF-A0A0N8TD29-F1
#
_entry.id   AF-A0A0N8TD29-F1
#
_cell.length_a   1.000
_cell.length_b   1.000
_cell.length_c   1.000
_cell.angle_alpha   90.00
_cell.angle_beta   90.00
_cell.angle_gamma   90.00
#
_symmetry.space_group_name_H-M   'P 1'
#
loop_
_entity.id
_entity.type
_entity.pdbx_description
1 polymer ?
#
loop_
_entity_poly.entity_id
_entity_poly.type
_entity_poly.pdbx_seq_one_letter_code
_entity_poly.pdbx_strand_id
1 'polypeptide(L)'
;MSVPKLFPAFSAASTPLLFGLVAAFAVTGCSTTPKASADYHAADISTERVPEQMKPDLYPQGAKAAPEPVVRYGRYTLVSTDPKADQQDLLSQIVDVTVPDSLNPSVHDAMSYVLKRSGYGLCSGSGDVKILYTRPLPASQYHLGPMTLRNTVQVLAGPAWQVEVDEVSRSICFVQRPGYKRPSSASMVAPATHQVANPAAVSVPQSTAAPVNKGPSL
;
A
#
# COMPACT_ATOMS: atom_id res chain seq x y z
N MET A 1 13.16 -13.05 -42.38
CA MET A 1 12.97 -11.71 -42.96
C MET A 1 13.51 -10.71 -41.97
N SER A 2 14.76 -10.31 -42.17
CA SER A 2 15.49 -9.37 -41.32
C SER A 2 15.91 -8.23 -42.22
N VAL A 3 15.47 -7.01 -41.89
CA VAL A 3 15.89 -5.79 -42.58
C VAL A 3 16.37 -4.80 -41.51
N PRO A 4 17.68 -4.53 -41.44
CA PRO A 4 18.23 -3.42 -40.67
C PRO A 4 18.37 -2.18 -41.57
N LYS A 5 18.10 -1.01 -41.00
CA LYS A 5 18.41 0.32 -41.56
C LYS A 5 18.70 1.24 -40.39
N LEU A 6 19.61 2.21 -40.44
CA LEU A 6 20.79 2.50 -41.24
C LEU A 6 21.28 3.86 -40.69
N PHE A 7 22.59 4.02 -40.49
CA PHE A 7 23.32 5.30 -40.58
C PHE A 7 23.21 6.35 -39.43
N PRO A 8 24.13 7.35 -39.35
CA PRO A 8 25.47 7.17 -38.77
C PRO A 8 26.01 8.39 -37.96
N ALA A 9 27.21 8.20 -37.40
CA ALA A 9 28.36 9.11 -37.28
C ALA A 9 28.15 10.64 -37.19
N PHE A 10 28.64 11.23 -36.08
CA PHE A 10 29.10 12.62 -36.05
C PHE A 10 30.63 12.65 -35.89
N SER A 11 31.27 13.26 -36.89
CA SER A 11 32.70 13.43 -37.06
C SER A 11 33.25 14.53 -36.15
N ALA A 12 34.44 14.28 -35.60
CA ALA A 12 35.29 15.27 -34.97
C ALA A 12 35.88 16.24 -36.00
N ALA A 13 36.05 17.52 -35.63
CA ALA A 13 37.08 18.39 -36.19
C ALA A 13 37.41 19.53 -35.20
N SER A 14 38.68 19.90 -35.21
CA SER A 14 39.45 20.57 -34.16
C SER A 14 40.01 21.90 -34.66
N THR A 15 40.01 22.93 -33.79
CA THR A 15 40.98 24.06 -33.66
C THR A 15 41.12 25.12 -34.80
N PRO A 16 41.80 26.28 -34.61
CA PRO A 16 41.80 27.27 -33.51
C PRO A 16 41.88 28.77 -33.97
N LEU A 17 41.83 29.69 -32.98
CA LEU A 17 42.49 31.03 -32.87
C LEU A 17 42.40 32.07 -34.02
N LEU A 18 41.83 33.24 -33.71
CA LEU A 18 42.41 34.53 -34.11
C LEU A 18 41.93 35.72 -33.25
N PHE A 19 42.90 36.59 -32.99
CA PHE A 19 42.88 37.88 -32.30
C PHE A 19 41.78 38.84 -32.76
N GLY A 20 41.30 39.70 -31.85
CA GLY A 20 40.78 41.00 -32.28
C GLY A 20 39.90 41.77 -31.30
N LEU A 21 40.49 42.83 -30.75
CA LEU A 21 39.89 44.15 -30.57
C LEU A 21 39.01 44.42 -29.32
N VAL A 22 39.66 45.17 -28.43
CA VAL A 22 39.13 45.93 -27.30
C VAL A 22 37.95 46.83 -27.72
N ALA A 23 36.81 46.68 -27.05
CA ALA A 23 35.79 47.72 -26.97
C ALA A 23 35.37 47.87 -25.51
N ALA A 24 35.85 48.94 -24.88
CA ALA A 24 35.41 49.37 -23.56
C ALA A 24 34.01 49.99 -23.68
N PHE A 25 32.97 49.22 -23.39
CA PHE A 25 31.63 49.76 -23.15
C PHE A 25 31.53 50.16 -21.67
N ALA A 26 31.58 51.47 -21.40
CA ALA A 26 31.16 52.02 -20.13
C ALA A 26 29.63 51.89 -20.03
N VAL A 27 29.14 50.86 -19.34
CA VAL A 27 27.73 50.79 -18.94
C VAL A 27 27.58 51.62 -17.67
N THR A 28 27.06 52.84 -17.84
CA THR A 28 26.52 53.66 -16.77
C THR A 28 25.31 52.93 -16.19
N GLY A 29 25.51 52.17 -15.12
CA GLY A 29 24.44 51.54 -14.37
C GLY A 29 23.70 52.56 -13.52
N CYS A 30 22.50 52.96 -13.94
CA CYS A 30 21.56 53.69 -13.09
C CYS A 30 20.99 52.70 -12.06
N SER A 31 21.30 52.87 -10.78
CA SER A 31 20.64 52.11 -9.71
C SER A 31 19.23 52.67 -9.51
N THR A 32 18.22 52.02 -10.07
CA THR A 32 16.83 52.26 -9.68
C THR A 32 16.58 51.49 -8.38
N THR A 33 16.67 52.18 -7.24
CA THR A 33 16.10 51.69 -5.98
C THR A 33 14.57 51.58 -6.13
N PRO A 34 13.95 50.42 -5.93
CA PRO A 34 12.51 50.37 -5.77
C PRO A 34 12.16 51.07 -4.46
N LYS A 35 11.45 52.19 -4.56
CA LYS A 35 10.79 52.83 -3.43
C LYS A 35 9.63 51.90 -3.05
N ALA A 36 9.82 51.07 -2.04
CA ALA A 36 8.71 50.40 -1.37
C ALA A 36 7.88 51.50 -0.69
N SER A 37 6.89 52.03 -1.40
CA SER A 37 5.78 52.73 -0.77
C SER A 37 5.03 51.70 0.05
N ALA A 38 5.36 51.61 1.33
CA ALA A 38 4.42 51.12 2.32
C ALA A 38 3.30 52.15 2.41
N ASP A 39 2.38 52.11 1.45
CA ASP A 39 1.06 52.68 1.59
C ASP A 39 0.36 51.89 2.70
N TYR A 40 0.52 52.37 3.93
CA TYR A 40 -0.34 52.01 5.04
C TYR A 40 -1.73 52.58 4.72
N HIS A 41 -2.47 51.87 3.87
CA HIS A 41 -3.92 51.95 3.91
C HIS A 41 -4.31 51.44 5.29
N ALA A 42 -4.68 52.39 6.17
CA ALA A 42 -5.48 52.09 7.35
C ALA A 42 -6.76 51.42 6.82
N ALA A 43 -6.73 50.09 6.77
CA ALA A 43 -7.87 49.30 6.38
C ALA A 43 -8.93 49.51 7.45
N ASP A 44 -9.95 50.25 7.02
CA ASP A 44 -11.28 50.36 7.58
C ASP A 44 -11.68 49.08 8.33
N ILE A 45 -11.96 49.24 9.62
CA ILE A 45 -12.47 48.20 10.51
C ILE A 45 -13.95 48.04 10.17
N SER A 46 -14.23 47.40 9.04
CA SER A 46 -15.57 46.97 8.62
C SER A 46 -15.43 45.93 7.52
N THR A 47 -15.03 44.72 7.91
CA THR A 47 -15.30 43.54 7.09
C THR A 47 -15.60 42.39 8.04
N GLU A 48 -16.87 42.01 8.08
CA GLU A 48 -17.34 40.73 8.58
C GLU A 48 -16.41 39.65 8.02
N ARG A 49 -15.48 39.13 8.85
CA ARG A 49 -14.53 38.09 8.45
C ARG A 49 -15.29 36.77 8.34
N VAL A 50 -15.98 36.60 7.23
CA VAL A 50 -16.74 35.43 6.77
C VAL A 50 -15.86 34.71 5.73
N PRO A 51 -15.79 33.36 5.73
CA PRO A 51 -14.53 32.64 5.88
C PRO A 51 -13.56 32.79 4.71
N GLU A 52 -12.34 33.25 5.01
CA GLU A 52 -11.20 33.24 4.09
C GLU A 52 -10.62 31.81 4.02
N GLN A 53 -10.62 31.20 2.84
CA GLN A 53 -9.95 29.91 2.62
C GLN A 53 -8.43 30.10 2.62
N MET A 54 -7.72 29.31 3.43
CA MET A 54 -6.27 29.38 3.55
C MET A 54 -5.60 28.96 2.23
N LYS A 55 -4.67 29.78 1.73
CA LYS A 55 -3.90 29.52 0.51
C LYS A 55 -2.41 29.71 0.78
N PRO A 56 -1.52 28.81 0.31
CA PRO A 56 -1.84 27.57 -0.41
C PRO A 56 -2.44 26.49 0.51
N ASP A 57 -3.28 25.62 -0.06
CA ASP A 57 -3.79 24.43 0.65
C ASP A 57 -2.69 23.37 0.77
N LEU A 58 -2.58 22.76 1.94
CA LEU A 58 -1.64 21.67 2.23
C LEU A 58 -2.13 20.31 1.68
N TYR A 59 -3.41 20.19 1.33
CA TYR A 59 -4.02 18.93 0.88
C TYR A 59 -4.59 18.98 -0.55
N PRO A 60 -3.84 19.48 -1.56
CA PRO A 60 -4.36 19.61 -2.92
C PRO A 60 -4.72 18.26 -3.58
N GLN A 61 -4.20 17.14 -3.05
CA GLN A 61 -4.48 15.77 -3.49
C GLN A 61 -5.00 14.89 -2.33
N GLY A 62 -5.57 15.51 -1.30
CA GLY A 62 -5.93 14.85 -0.04
C GLY A 62 -4.71 14.65 0.87
N ALA A 63 -4.75 13.65 1.75
CA ALA A 63 -3.72 13.39 2.77
C ALA A 63 -2.31 13.05 2.21
N LYS A 64 -2.15 12.93 0.89
CA LYS A 64 -0.83 12.62 0.28
C LYS A 64 0.09 13.83 0.37
N ALA A 65 1.28 13.62 0.96
CA ALA A 65 2.30 14.67 1.04
C ALA A 65 2.73 15.17 -0.35
N ALA A 66 2.71 16.50 -0.52
CA ALA A 66 3.28 17.16 -1.68
C ALA A 66 4.82 17.23 -1.60
N PRO A 67 5.54 17.47 -2.72
CA PRO A 67 6.99 17.64 -2.70
C PRO A 67 7.41 18.82 -1.80
N GLU A 68 8.37 18.55 -0.91
CA GLU A 68 8.84 19.41 0.18
C GLU A 68 9.63 20.65 -0.32
N PRO A 69 9.14 21.89 -0.13
CA PRO A 69 9.95 23.09 -0.21
C PRO A 69 11.08 23.10 0.84
N VAL A 70 12.30 22.97 0.36
CA VAL A 70 13.49 22.93 1.22
C VAL A 70 14.03 24.34 1.47
N VAL A 71 14.08 24.76 2.75
CA VAL A 71 14.69 26.04 3.14
C VAL A 71 16.16 25.80 3.53
N ARG A 72 17.08 26.59 2.97
CA ARG A 72 18.51 26.57 3.34
C ARG A 72 18.76 27.40 4.59
N TYR A 73 19.11 26.74 5.68
CA TYR A 73 19.69 27.38 6.86
C TYR A 73 21.23 27.34 6.76
N GLY A 74 21.84 28.51 6.56
CA GLY A 74 23.29 28.61 6.34
C GLY A 74 23.75 27.94 5.04
N ARG A 75 25.03 27.55 4.98
CA ARG A 75 25.63 26.98 3.75
C ARG A 75 25.45 25.46 3.60
N TYR A 76 25.12 24.75 4.68
CA TYR A 76 25.16 23.27 4.71
C TYR A 76 23.92 22.60 5.31
N THR A 77 22.96 23.36 5.85
CA THR A 77 21.78 22.76 6.47
C THR A 77 20.54 23.05 5.64
N LEU A 78 19.87 21.99 5.22
CA LEU A 78 18.54 22.03 4.61
C LEU A 78 17.56 21.64 5.72
N VAL A 79 16.63 22.54 6.04
CA VAL A 79 15.54 22.27 6.97
C VAL A 79 14.25 22.58 6.23
N SER A 80 13.30 21.65 6.23
CA SER A 80 11.96 21.96 5.76
C SER A 80 11.10 22.51 6.89
N THR A 81 10.24 23.43 6.50
CA THR A 81 9.21 24.01 7.35
C THR A 81 7.86 23.30 7.19
N ASP A 82 7.77 22.29 6.32
CA ASP A 82 6.52 21.56 6.11
C ASP A 82 6.20 20.64 7.28
N PRO A 83 4.90 20.35 7.49
CA PRO A 83 4.51 19.28 8.40
C PRO A 83 5.11 17.96 7.92
N LYS A 84 5.52 17.12 8.87
CA LYS A 84 6.07 15.80 8.57
C LYS A 84 5.03 14.94 7.84
N ALA A 85 5.48 14.03 6.98
CA ALA A 85 4.58 13.19 6.18
C ALA A 85 3.56 12.40 7.02
N ASP A 86 3.92 11.97 8.23
CA ASP A 86 3.05 11.26 9.18
C ASP A 86 2.08 12.16 9.96
N GLN A 87 2.29 13.48 9.90
CA GLN A 87 1.36 14.49 10.39
C GLN A 87 0.36 14.90 9.29
N GLN A 88 0.76 14.85 8.01
CA GLN A 88 -0.12 15.11 6.87
C GLN A 88 -0.97 13.87 6.52
N ASP A 89 -0.32 12.71 6.35
CA ASP A 89 -0.96 11.39 6.21
C ASP A 89 -0.85 10.64 7.53
N LEU A 90 -1.88 10.74 8.36
CA LEU A 90 -1.95 10.06 9.65
C LEU A 90 -1.84 8.52 9.52
N LEU A 91 -2.19 7.93 8.37
CA LEU A 91 -2.02 6.50 8.12
C LEU A 91 -0.59 6.13 7.70
N SER A 92 0.28 7.10 7.42
CA SER A 92 1.70 6.87 7.13
C SER A 92 2.57 6.77 8.38
N GLN A 93 2.00 7.00 9.56
CA GLN A 93 2.68 6.83 10.85
C GLN A 93 3.29 5.44 10.97
N ILE A 94 4.54 5.37 11.43
CA ILE A 94 5.22 4.11 11.71
C ILE A 94 4.70 3.58 13.04
N VAL A 95 4.20 2.34 13.03
CA VAL A 95 3.77 1.63 14.22
C VAL A 95 4.67 0.43 14.48
N ASP A 96 4.96 0.24 15.76
CA ASP A 96 5.60 -0.95 16.32
C ASP A 96 4.80 -1.32 17.57
N VAL A 97 3.91 -2.30 17.43
CA VAL A 97 2.91 -2.63 18.44
C VAL A 97 2.93 -4.12 18.73
N THR A 98 2.85 -4.44 20.02
CA THR A 98 2.62 -5.79 20.52
C THR A 98 1.19 -5.87 21.04
N VAL A 99 0.37 -6.70 20.39
CA VAL A 99 -1.00 -6.99 20.80
C VAL A 99 -0.94 -7.94 22.00
N PRO A 100 -1.63 -7.63 23.11
CA PRO A 100 -1.68 -8.52 24.27
C PRO A 100 -2.28 -9.89 23.90
N ASP A 101 -1.62 -10.97 24.31
CA ASP A 101 -2.06 -12.36 24.07
C ASP A 101 -3.07 -12.89 25.12
N SER A 102 -3.46 -12.04 26.06
CA SER A 102 -4.53 -12.41 26.98
C SER A 102 -5.84 -12.54 26.21
N LEU A 103 -6.42 -13.75 26.22
CA LEU A 103 -7.78 -14.09 25.74
C LEU A 103 -7.96 -14.40 24.25
N ASN A 104 -6.92 -14.80 23.51
CA ASN A 104 -7.03 -15.14 22.07
C ASN A 104 -7.75 -14.05 21.27
N PRO A 105 -7.16 -12.85 21.15
CA PRO A 105 -7.82 -11.69 20.54
C PRO A 105 -8.32 -11.98 19.13
N SER A 106 -9.42 -11.33 18.76
CA SER A 106 -9.88 -11.34 17.37
C SER A 106 -9.09 -10.34 16.52
N VAL A 107 -9.19 -10.47 15.20
CA VAL A 107 -8.64 -9.48 14.26
C VAL A 107 -9.24 -8.08 14.52
N HIS A 108 -10.52 -7.99 14.89
CA HIS A 108 -11.15 -6.72 15.25
C HIS A 108 -10.50 -6.08 16.49
N ASP A 109 -10.23 -6.88 17.53
CA ASP A 109 -9.60 -6.39 18.76
C ASP A 109 -8.16 -5.92 18.49
N ALA A 110 -7.42 -6.68 17.68
CA ALA A 110 -6.07 -6.32 17.26
C ALA A 110 -6.06 -4.99 16.48
N MET A 111 -6.91 -4.86 15.46
CA MET A 111 -7.03 -3.62 14.67
C MET A 111 -7.44 -2.43 15.55
N SER A 112 -8.42 -2.62 16.44
CA SER A 112 -8.86 -1.59 17.39
C SER A 112 -7.72 -1.15 18.31
N TYR A 113 -6.90 -2.10 18.76
CA TYR A 113 -5.73 -1.83 19.60
C TYR A 113 -4.67 -1.03 18.85
N VAL A 114 -4.33 -1.41 17.61
CA VAL A 114 -3.37 -0.68 16.77
C VAL A 114 -3.83 0.76 16.51
N LEU A 115 -5.13 0.98 16.32
CA LEU A 115 -5.70 2.29 15.98
C LEU A 115 -5.91 3.23 17.17
N LYS A 116 -5.76 2.76 18.42
CA LYS A 116 -6.13 3.51 19.64
C LYS A 116 -5.51 4.92 19.75
N ARG A 117 -4.38 5.18 19.10
CA ARG A 117 -3.69 6.49 19.12
C ARG A 117 -3.51 7.13 17.74
N SER A 118 -4.10 6.57 16.67
CA SER A 118 -3.97 7.12 15.32
C SER A 118 -5.01 8.21 15.01
N GLY A 119 -6.09 8.27 15.79
CA GLY A 119 -7.24 9.13 15.49
C GLY A 119 -8.20 8.57 14.45
N TYR A 120 -7.98 7.34 13.96
CA TYR A 120 -8.92 6.60 13.13
C TYR A 120 -9.71 5.57 13.95
N GLY A 121 -10.97 5.37 13.56
CA GLY A 121 -11.83 4.28 14.05
C GLY A 121 -12.06 3.20 13.00
N LEU A 122 -12.52 2.03 13.45
CA LEU A 122 -13.05 1.01 12.54
C LEU A 122 -14.53 1.28 12.26
N CYS A 123 -14.97 1.01 11.04
CA CYS A 123 -16.39 1.01 10.75
C CYS A 123 -17.11 -0.21 11.34
N SER A 124 -18.43 -0.10 11.50
CA SER A 124 -19.25 -1.18 12.06
C SER A 124 -19.11 -2.46 11.23
N GLY A 125 -18.98 -3.60 11.92
CA GLY A 125 -18.84 -4.93 11.33
C GLY A 125 -20.14 -5.47 10.73
N SER A 126 -20.72 -4.76 9.76
CA SER A 126 -21.91 -5.20 9.01
C SER A 126 -21.51 -5.95 7.74
N GLY A 127 -22.43 -6.76 7.20
CA GLY A 127 -22.20 -7.54 5.97
C GLY A 127 -21.05 -8.55 6.08
N ASP A 128 -20.26 -8.67 5.02
CA ASP A 128 -19.16 -9.63 4.96
C ASP A 128 -17.98 -9.24 5.89
N VAL A 129 -17.81 -7.97 6.24
CA VAL A 129 -16.72 -7.50 7.13
C VAL A 129 -16.77 -8.19 8.50
N LYS A 130 -17.97 -8.55 8.96
CA LYS A 130 -18.17 -9.34 10.18
C LYS A 130 -17.35 -10.62 10.20
N ILE A 131 -17.14 -11.25 9.04
CA ILE A 131 -16.33 -12.47 8.91
C ILE A 131 -14.88 -12.18 9.28
N LEU A 132 -14.32 -11.07 8.81
CA LEU A 132 -12.95 -10.67 9.08
C LEU A 132 -12.78 -10.39 10.59
N TYR A 133 -13.68 -9.57 11.13
CA TYR A 133 -13.62 -9.11 12.52
C TYR A 133 -13.71 -10.24 13.54
N THR A 134 -14.41 -11.32 13.21
CA THR A 134 -14.57 -12.48 14.09
C THR A 134 -13.46 -13.52 13.96
N ARG A 135 -12.49 -13.35 13.05
CA ARG A 135 -11.37 -14.28 12.94
C ARG A 135 -10.44 -14.17 14.14
N PRO A 136 -9.90 -15.28 14.65
CA PRO A 136 -8.86 -15.24 15.66
C PRO A 136 -7.58 -14.62 15.07
N LEU A 137 -6.84 -13.86 15.88
CA LEU A 137 -5.57 -13.29 15.48
C LEU A 137 -4.50 -14.41 15.35
N PRO A 138 -3.86 -14.59 14.19
CA PRO A 138 -2.76 -15.54 14.03
C PRO A 138 -1.55 -15.17 14.88
N ALA A 139 -0.85 -16.18 15.43
CA ALA A 139 0.34 -16.01 16.27
C ALA A 139 1.42 -15.10 15.63
N SER A 140 1.57 -15.16 14.31
CA SER A 140 2.53 -14.33 13.57
C SER A 140 2.17 -12.84 13.52
N GLN A 141 0.97 -12.45 13.97
CA GLN A 141 0.46 -11.07 13.92
C GLN A 141 0.36 -10.40 15.30
N TYR A 142 0.86 -11.04 16.36
CA TYR A 142 0.87 -10.45 17.70
C TYR A 142 1.89 -9.32 17.82
N HIS A 143 2.97 -9.40 17.04
CA HIS A 143 3.96 -8.34 16.91
C HIS A 143 3.87 -7.75 15.50
N LEU A 144 3.60 -6.45 15.42
CA LEU A 144 3.41 -5.74 14.16
C LEU A 144 4.36 -4.55 14.14
N GLY A 145 5.39 -4.59 13.28
CA GLY A 145 6.28 -3.46 13.08
C GLY A 145 7.73 -3.84 12.79
N PRO A 146 8.59 -2.84 12.51
CA PRO A 146 8.23 -1.45 12.20
C PRO A 146 7.68 -1.32 10.77
N MET A 147 6.45 -0.80 10.63
CA MET A 147 5.82 -0.54 9.33
C MET A 147 4.75 0.57 9.47
N THR A 148 4.24 1.09 8.35
CA THR A 148 3.20 2.12 8.40
C THR A 148 1.87 1.57 8.92
N LEU A 149 1.06 2.43 9.53
CA LEU A 149 -0.28 2.07 10.00
C LEU A 149 -1.15 1.55 8.84
N ARG A 150 -1.06 2.18 7.67
CA ARG A 150 -1.70 1.74 6.42
C ARG A 150 -1.36 0.28 6.09
N ASN A 151 -0.08 -0.08 6.13
CA ASN A 151 0.37 -1.44 5.85
C ASN A 151 -0.07 -2.41 6.95
N THR A 152 -0.02 -1.97 8.21
CA THR A 152 -0.43 -2.79 9.36
C THR A 152 -1.88 -3.23 9.25
N VAL A 153 -2.79 -2.30 8.96
CA VAL A 153 -4.21 -2.61 8.80
C VAL A 153 -4.46 -3.50 7.58
N GLN A 154 -3.70 -3.33 6.49
CA GLN A 154 -3.76 -4.23 5.33
C GLN A 154 -3.28 -5.65 5.65
N VAL A 155 -2.20 -5.80 6.43
CA VAL A 155 -1.66 -7.09 6.87
C VAL A 155 -2.65 -7.82 7.78
N LEU A 156 -3.26 -7.10 8.74
CA LEU A 156 -4.29 -7.65 9.61
C LEU A 156 -5.55 -8.05 8.84
N ALA A 157 -5.93 -7.30 7.81
CA ALA A 157 -7.09 -7.63 6.98
C ALA A 157 -6.82 -8.86 6.09
N GLY A 158 -5.60 -8.98 5.55
CA GLY A 158 -5.20 -10.05 4.65
C GLY A 158 -5.62 -9.81 3.19
N PRO A 159 -5.23 -10.72 2.28
CA PRO A 159 -5.24 -10.47 0.83
C PRO A 159 -6.65 -10.44 0.22
N ALA A 160 -7.65 -11.04 0.88
CA ALA A 160 -9.03 -11.06 0.40
C ALA A 160 -9.74 -9.70 0.55
N TRP A 161 -9.16 -8.79 1.32
CA TRP A 161 -9.77 -7.53 1.69
C TRP A 161 -8.99 -6.34 1.12
N GLN A 162 -9.73 -5.33 0.72
CA GLN A 162 -9.25 -4.02 0.31
C GLN A 162 -9.63 -3.02 1.40
N VAL A 163 -8.69 -2.18 1.81
CA VAL A 163 -8.91 -1.14 2.81
C VAL A 163 -9.50 0.09 2.13
N GLU A 164 -10.58 0.61 2.70
CA GLU A 164 -11.21 1.88 2.32
C GLU A 164 -11.13 2.84 3.51
N VAL A 165 -10.87 4.11 3.23
CA VAL A 165 -10.69 5.15 4.26
C VAL A 165 -11.68 6.27 3.98
N ASP A 166 -12.50 6.59 4.97
CA ASP A 166 -13.32 7.79 4.99
C ASP A 166 -12.63 8.84 5.86
N GLU A 167 -12.01 9.82 5.21
CA GLU A 167 -11.29 10.91 5.86
C GLU A 167 -12.23 11.88 6.61
N VAL A 168 -13.51 11.95 6.24
CA VAL A 168 -14.48 12.85 6.89
C VAL A 168 -14.84 12.34 8.28
N SER A 169 -15.15 11.05 8.39
CA SER A 169 -15.43 10.40 9.66
C SER A 169 -14.17 9.87 10.37
N ARG A 170 -13.02 9.91 9.70
CA ARG A 170 -11.78 9.21 10.09
C ARG A 170 -12.05 7.76 10.43
N SER A 171 -12.74 7.07 9.53
CA SER A 171 -13.04 5.64 9.69
C SER A 171 -12.38 4.80 8.62
N ILE A 172 -12.06 3.56 8.98
CA ILE A 172 -11.48 2.56 8.10
C ILE A 172 -12.49 1.43 7.92
N CYS A 173 -12.77 1.12 6.67
CA CYS A 173 -13.63 0.02 6.24
C CYS A 173 -12.86 -0.98 5.37
N PHE A 174 -13.53 -2.11 5.12
CA PHE A 174 -13.00 -3.19 4.31
C PHE A 174 -14.01 -3.65 3.28
N VAL A 175 -13.56 -3.85 2.06
CA VAL A 175 -14.36 -4.39 0.96
C VAL A 175 -13.67 -5.63 0.42
N GLN A 176 -14.45 -6.68 0.12
CA GLN A 176 -13.88 -7.89 -0.46
C GLN A 176 -13.35 -7.60 -1.86
N ARG A 177 -12.12 -8.03 -2.15
CA ARG A 177 -11.54 -7.89 -3.49
C ARG A 177 -12.30 -8.77 -4.50
N PRO A 178 -12.43 -8.32 -5.76
CA PRO A 178 -13.03 -9.14 -6.79
C PRO A 178 -12.26 -10.46 -6.96
N GLY A 179 -12.99 -11.55 -7.17
CA GLY A 179 -12.43 -12.90 -7.32
C GLY A 179 -12.36 -13.72 -6.04
N TYR A 180 -12.42 -13.09 -4.86
CA TYR A 180 -12.63 -13.82 -3.61
C TYR A 180 -14.12 -14.09 -3.43
N LYS A 181 -14.52 -15.36 -3.39
CA LYS A 181 -15.89 -15.78 -3.12
C LYS A 181 -15.88 -16.81 -2.01
N ARG A 182 -16.84 -16.70 -1.09
CA ARG A 182 -17.07 -17.76 -0.11
C ARG A 182 -17.64 -18.97 -0.86
N PRO A 183 -17.11 -20.19 -0.68
CA PRO A 183 -17.83 -21.38 -1.10
C PRO A 183 -19.17 -21.38 -0.36
N SER A 184 -20.28 -21.37 -1.10
CA SER A 184 -21.59 -21.50 -0.45
C SER A 184 -21.60 -22.84 0.28
N SER A 185 -22.20 -22.90 1.46
CA SER A 185 -22.26 -24.14 2.24
C SER A 185 -22.89 -25.29 1.45
N ALA A 186 -23.70 -25.00 0.43
CA ALA A 186 -24.27 -25.97 -0.51
C ALA A 186 -23.23 -26.60 -1.46
N SER A 187 -22.13 -25.91 -1.76
CA SER A 187 -21.04 -26.42 -2.61
C SER A 187 -20.08 -27.34 -1.86
N MET A 188 -20.07 -27.33 -0.52
CA MET A 188 -19.24 -28.22 0.31
C MET A 188 -19.93 -29.54 0.69
N VAL A 189 -21.20 -29.73 0.30
CA VAL A 189 -21.97 -30.98 0.53
C VAL A 189 -22.07 -31.83 -0.76
N ALA A 190 -21.13 -31.68 -1.71
CA ALA A 190 -20.97 -32.72 -2.71
C ALA A 190 -20.18 -33.87 -2.07
N PRO A 191 -20.79 -35.05 -1.80
CA PRO A 191 -20.00 -36.19 -1.36
C PRO A 191 -19.02 -36.50 -2.48
N ALA A 192 -17.73 -36.61 -2.13
CA ALA A 192 -16.78 -37.30 -2.97
C ALA A 192 -17.26 -38.75 -3.07
N THR A 193 -18.07 -39.06 -4.09
CA THR A 193 -18.19 -40.42 -4.60
C THR A 193 -16.83 -40.77 -5.17
N HIS A 194 -15.92 -41.23 -4.32
CA HIS A 194 -14.91 -42.18 -4.75
C HIS A 194 -15.69 -43.37 -5.31
N GLN A 195 -15.89 -43.38 -6.62
CA GLN A 195 -16.18 -44.59 -7.36
C GLN A 195 -14.97 -45.49 -7.17
N VAL A 196 -15.02 -46.34 -6.13
CA VAL A 196 -14.23 -47.55 -6.10
C VAL A 196 -14.77 -48.38 -7.26
N ALA A 197 -14.09 -48.26 -8.40
CA ALA A 197 -14.22 -49.20 -9.49
C ALA A 197 -13.99 -50.58 -8.88
N ASN A 198 -15.05 -51.39 -8.93
CA ASN A 198 -15.06 -52.77 -8.49
C ASN A 198 -13.85 -53.48 -9.13
N PRO A 199 -12.90 -54.05 -8.37
CA PRO A 199 -11.86 -54.85 -8.99
C PRO A 199 -12.56 -56.12 -9.49
N ALA A 200 -12.63 -56.25 -10.81
CA ALA A 200 -12.93 -57.51 -11.45
C ALA A 200 -12.05 -58.61 -10.81
N ALA A 201 -12.73 -59.68 -10.41
CA ALA A 201 -12.24 -60.96 -9.91
C ALA A 201 -10.74 -61.22 -10.12
N VAL A 202 -9.99 -61.30 -9.02
CA VAL A 202 -8.71 -62.00 -8.97
C VAL A 202 -8.68 -62.96 -7.80
N SER A 203 -8.35 -64.21 -8.13
CA SER A 203 -7.82 -65.30 -7.30
C SER A 203 -8.75 -66.14 -6.42
N VAL A 204 -8.98 -67.39 -6.87
CA VAL A 204 -8.79 -68.57 -6.02
C VAL A 204 -8.02 -69.64 -6.83
N PRO A 205 -6.76 -69.96 -6.51
CA PRO A 205 -6.21 -71.27 -6.85
C PRO A 205 -6.41 -72.21 -5.66
N GLN A 206 -7.27 -73.21 -5.83
CA GLN A 206 -7.35 -74.38 -4.95
C GLN A 206 -6.09 -75.22 -5.12
N SER A 207 -5.34 -75.40 -4.03
CA SER A 207 -4.35 -76.45 -3.87
C SER A 207 -4.96 -77.53 -2.98
N THR A 208 -5.14 -78.74 -3.50
CA THR A 208 -4.78 -80.00 -2.81
C THR A 208 -5.00 -81.23 -3.68
N ALA A 209 -3.90 -81.96 -3.87
CA ALA A 209 -3.75 -83.42 -3.83
C ALA A 209 -4.46 -84.31 -4.88
N ALA A 210 -3.63 -84.83 -5.78
CA ALA A 210 -3.86 -86.09 -6.49
C ALA A 210 -3.77 -87.30 -5.53
N PRO A 211 -4.48 -88.40 -5.83
CA PRO A 211 -3.92 -89.72 -5.59
C PRO A 211 -3.75 -90.52 -6.89
N VAL A 212 -2.62 -91.22 -6.89
CA VAL A 212 -2.07 -92.13 -7.89
C VAL A 212 -3.04 -93.27 -8.20
N ASN A 213 -3.29 -93.49 -9.49
CA ASN A 213 -4.01 -94.64 -10.00
C ASN A 213 -3.01 -95.79 -10.24
N LYS A 214 -3.21 -96.93 -9.58
CA LYS A 214 -2.55 -98.19 -9.88
C LYS A 214 -3.63 -99.20 -10.23
N GLY A 215 -3.72 -99.54 -11.52
CA GLY A 215 -4.45 -100.72 -11.95
C GLY A 215 -3.86 -102.00 -11.33
N PRO A 216 -4.55 -103.13 -11.52
CA PRO A 216 -3.97 -104.05 -12.47
C PRO A 216 -4.98 -104.76 -13.39
N SER A 217 -4.41 -105.21 -14.50
CA SER A 217 -4.83 -106.26 -15.41
C SER A 217 -5.57 -107.43 -14.76
N LEU A 218 -6.74 -107.80 -15.30
CA LEU A 218 -6.98 -108.96 -16.18
C LEU A 218 -8.46 -109.03 -16.55
#